data_AF-A0A8H6IK13-F1
#
_entry.id   AF-A0A8H6IK13-F1
#
_cell.length_a   1.000
_cell.length_b   1.000
_cell.length_c   1.000
_cell.angle_alpha   90.00
_cell.angle_beta   90.00
_cell.angle_gamma   90.00
#
_symmetry.space_group_name_H-M   'P 1'
#
loop_
_entity.id
_entity.type
_entity.pdbx_description
1 polymer ?
#
loop_
_entity_poly.entity_id
_entity_poly.type
_entity_poly.pdbx_seq_one_letter_code
_entity_poly.pdbx_strand_id
1 'polypeptide(L)'
;MPAVQLHEKRKRNADDGGARQAATKKRMRPLAVDAPDITLVEGASVRERARPFLLTVAKMPLDVLDTTWTIGRNRQLHRGHVDNLREVFKKGGLERRAPENRIVVLCSAKDVQRARAASIPPDDGEGDGDPSFMHWADVNHGKAEVMAGQHRIEALREYVKETRAPDSELWWTCELYDK
;
A
#
# COMPACT_ATOMS: atom_id res chain seq x y z
N MET A 1 -13.14 -54.22 31.84
CA MET A 1 -12.68 -55.44 32.53
C MET A 1 -11.73 -56.18 31.59
N PRO A 2 -10.58 -56.66 32.11
CA PRO A 2 -9.36 -57.10 31.39
C PRO A 2 -9.54 -58.54 30.82
N ALA A 3 -8.66 -59.24 30.10
CA ALA A 3 -7.23 -59.46 30.27
C ALA A 3 -6.67 -60.37 29.13
N VAL A 4 -5.45 -60.07 28.64
CA VAL A 4 -4.25 -60.95 28.64
C VAL A 4 -4.29 -62.25 27.79
N GLN A 5 -3.60 -62.23 26.63
CA GLN A 5 -2.33 -62.93 26.29
C GLN A 5 -2.26 -64.46 26.50
N LEU A 6 -1.82 -65.19 25.45
CA LEU A 6 -0.82 -66.28 25.47
C LEU A 6 -0.66 -66.81 24.02
N HIS A 7 0.45 -66.54 23.30
CA HIS A 7 1.71 -67.31 23.24
C HIS A 7 1.57 -68.80 22.89
N GLU A 8 2.10 -69.22 21.73
CA GLU A 8 3.06 -70.34 21.54
C GLU A 8 3.45 -70.49 20.05
N LYS A 9 4.71 -70.28 19.65
CA LYS A 9 5.89 -71.18 19.60
C LYS A 9 6.02 -72.00 18.31
N ARG A 10 7.20 -71.83 17.67
CA ARG A 10 8.14 -72.83 17.06
C ARG A 10 8.92 -72.11 15.96
N LYS A 11 10.21 -71.73 16.06
CA LYS A 11 11.48 -72.38 16.47
C LYS A 11 12.04 -73.36 15.43
N ARG A 12 13.26 -73.01 14.96
CA ARG A 12 14.40 -73.75 14.35
C ARG A 12 14.63 -73.46 12.85
N ASN A 13 15.85 -73.25 12.35
CA ASN A 13 17.20 -73.16 12.93
C ASN A 13 18.20 -72.71 11.83
N ALA A 14 19.28 -72.04 12.25
CA ALA A 14 20.70 -72.15 11.82
C ALA A 14 21.06 -71.98 10.32
N ASP A 15 22.20 -71.44 9.88
CA ASP A 15 23.55 -71.26 10.46
C ASP A 15 24.29 -70.29 9.50
N ASP A 16 24.94 -69.22 9.97
CA ASP A 16 26.41 -69.07 10.15
C ASP A 16 27.11 -68.38 8.95
N GLY A 17 28.22 -67.69 9.22
CA GLY A 17 29.01 -66.99 8.22
C GLY A 17 29.12 -65.49 8.46
N GLY A 18 30.01 -65.10 9.37
CA GLY A 18 30.22 -63.71 9.76
C GLY A 18 30.91 -62.81 8.74
N ALA A 19 30.87 -61.51 9.02
CA ALA A 19 31.99 -60.60 8.81
C ALA A 19 31.71 -59.30 9.60
N ARG A 20 32.50 -59.08 10.64
CA ARG A 20 32.64 -57.77 11.29
C ARG A 20 33.24 -56.80 10.27
N GLN A 21 32.55 -55.71 9.96
CA GLN A 21 33.20 -54.52 9.43
C GLN A 21 32.94 -53.34 10.36
N ALA A 22 34.04 -52.88 10.96
CA ALA A 22 34.09 -51.76 11.86
C ALA A 22 33.65 -50.48 11.13
N ALA A 23 32.75 -49.74 11.78
CA ALA A 23 32.32 -48.43 11.33
C ALA A 23 33.47 -47.42 11.46
N THR A 24 34.11 -47.10 10.34
CA THR A 24 35.01 -45.95 10.27
C THR A 24 34.17 -44.68 10.14
N LYS A 25 33.79 -44.10 11.29
CA LYS A 25 33.18 -42.76 11.34
C LYS A 25 34.21 -41.75 10.83
N LYS A 26 34.19 -41.42 9.54
CA LYS A 26 34.83 -40.21 9.01
C LYS A 26 34.22 -39.02 9.76
N ARG A 27 34.99 -38.43 10.67
CA ARG A 27 34.72 -37.09 11.20
C ARG A 27 34.72 -36.12 10.02
N MET A 28 33.55 -35.78 9.52
CA MET A 28 33.39 -34.61 8.66
C MET A 28 33.73 -33.40 9.52
N ARG A 29 34.85 -32.74 9.21
CA ARG A 29 35.06 -31.36 9.66
C ARG A 29 33.92 -30.54 9.05
N PRO A 30 33.20 -29.71 9.81
CA PRO A 30 32.29 -28.78 9.17
C PRO A 30 33.15 -27.89 8.27
N LEU A 31 32.90 -27.94 6.96
CA LEU A 31 33.25 -26.81 6.12
C LEU A 31 32.46 -25.66 6.71
N ALA A 32 33.14 -24.74 7.40
CA ALA A 32 32.62 -23.41 7.59
C ALA A 32 32.46 -22.85 6.18
N VAL A 33 31.28 -23.02 5.61
CA VAL A 33 30.85 -22.26 4.46
C VAL A 33 30.73 -20.85 5.03
N ASP A 34 31.67 -19.98 4.67
CA ASP A 34 31.52 -18.54 4.86
C ASP A 34 30.17 -18.16 4.23
N ALA A 35 29.14 -18.12 5.05
CA ALA A 35 27.87 -17.56 4.66
C ALA A 35 28.17 -16.09 4.35
N PRO A 36 27.80 -15.58 3.16
CA PRO A 36 27.95 -14.16 2.92
C PRO A 36 27.20 -13.44 4.04
N ASP A 37 27.88 -12.48 4.67
CA ASP A 37 27.27 -11.61 5.65
C ASP A 37 26.18 -10.81 4.92
N ILE A 38 24.94 -11.33 4.94
CA ILE A 38 23.79 -10.66 4.33
C ILE A 38 23.43 -9.52 5.27
N THR A 39 24.11 -8.40 5.11
CA THR A 39 23.79 -7.17 5.82
C THR A 39 22.49 -6.62 5.23
N LEU A 40 21.42 -6.63 6.03
CA LEU A 40 20.17 -5.98 5.67
C LEU A 40 20.42 -4.46 5.68
N VAL A 41 20.32 -3.83 4.51
CA VAL A 41 20.48 -2.38 4.37
C VAL A 41 19.10 -1.74 4.37
N GLU A 42 18.87 -0.88 5.35
CA GLU A 42 17.67 -0.05 5.42
C GLU A 42 17.64 0.94 4.25
N GLY A 43 16.54 0.97 3.52
CA GLY A 43 16.34 1.85 2.36
C GLY A 43 15.28 2.90 2.62
N ALA A 44 15.43 4.07 1.97
CA ALA A 44 14.39 5.10 1.99
C ALA A 44 13.10 4.59 1.32
N SER A 45 11.96 4.95 1.89
CA SER A 45 10.64 4.64 1.34
C SER A 45 10.44 5.25 -0.05
N VAL A 46 9.49 4.72 -0.82
CA VAL A 46 9.14 5.26 -2.14
C VAL A 46 8.78 6.75 -2.06
N ARG A 47 8.05 7.16 -1.01
CA ARG A 47 7.66 8.55 -0.79
C ARG A 47 8.87 9.44 -0.47
N GLU A 48 9.82 8.98 0.33
CA GLU A 48 11.05 9.74 0.62
C GLU A 48 11.91 9.91 -0.63
N ARG A 49 12.05 8.86 -1.43
CA ARG A 49 12.77 8.92 -2.72
C ARG A 49 12.09 9.83 -3.73
N ALA A 50 10.76 9.91 -3.71
CA ALA A 50 9.97 10.76 -4.60
C ALA A 50 9.89 12.23 -4.14
N ARG A 51 10.34 12.57 -2.92
CA ARG A 51 10.26 13.92 -2.35
C ARG A 51 10.79 15.04 -3.26
N PRO A 52 11.88 14.88 -4.03
CA PRO A 52 12.35 15.93 -4.95
C PRO A 52 11.37 16.28 -6.08
N PHE A 53 10.43 15.39 -6.38
CA PHE A 53 9.41 15.56 -7.42
C PHE A 53 8.08 16.07 -6.85
N LEU A 54 7.95 16.20 -5.52
CA LEU A 54 6.74 16.72 -4.89
C LEU A 54 6.60 18.21 -5.20
N LEU A 55 5.58 18.57 -5.97
CA LEU A 55 5.26 19.94 -6.35
C LEU A 55 4.53 20.67 -5.22
N THR A 56 3.52 20.02 -4.63
CA THR A 56 2.68 20.59 -3.56
C THR A 56 1.80 19.54 -2.91
N VAL A 57 1.26 19.87 -1.73
CA VAL A 57 0.06 19.25 -1.17
C VAL A 57 -1.10 20.20 -1.42
N ALA A 58 -2.26 19.71 -1.86
CA ALA A 58 -3.41 20.57 -2.17
C ALA A 58 -4.74 19.84 -2.01
N LYS A 59 -5.82 20.60 -1.78
CA LYS A 59 -7.19 20.08 -1.86
C LYS A 59 -7.61 20.02 -3.33
N MET A 60 -8.07 18.85 -3.78
CA MET A 60 -8.53 18.65 -5.16
C MET A 60 -9.91 18.00 -5.18
N PRO A 61 -10.80 18.42 -6.10
CA PRO A 61 -12.09 17.77 -6.27
C PRO A 61 -11.89 16.40 -6.93
N LEU A 62 -12.77 15.44 -6.64
CA LEU A 62 -12.60 14.05 -7.11
C LEU A 62 -12.84 13.88 -8.61
N ASP A 63 -13.54 14.80 -9.26
CA ASP A 63 -13.88 14.76 -10.68
C ASP A 63 -12.67 15.06 -11.60
N VAL A 64 -11.69 15.82 -11.11
CA VAL A 64 -10.43 16.11 -11.80
C VAL A 64 -9.34 15.07 -11.55
N LEU A 65 -9.65 14.01 -10.79
CA LEU A 65 -8.75 12.89 -10.53
C LEU A 65 -9.07 11.74 -11.48
N ASP A 66 -8.08 11.28 -12.24
CA ASP A 66 -8.20 10.13 -13.14
C ASP A 66 -7.49 8.92 -12.56
N THR A 67 -8.17 7.78 -12.49
CA THR A 67 -7.57 6.52 -12.02
C THR A 67 -6.87 5.75 -13.12
N THR A 68 -7.04 6.18 -14.38
CA THR A 68 -6.35 5.65 -15.55
C THR A 68 -4.96 6.24 -15.64
N TRP A 69 -3.95 5.39 -15.86
CA TRP A 69 -2.56 5.82 -15.95
C TRP A 69 -2.16 5.95 -17.41
N THR A 70 -1.42 7.01 -17.74
CA THR A 70 -0.78 7.13 -19.06
C THR A 70 0.28 6.05 -19.25
N ILE A 71 0.98 5.68 -18.17
CA ILE A 71 2.02 4.64 -18.16
C ILE A 71 1.68 3.58 -17.11
N GLY A 72 1.42 2.35 -17.56
CA GLY A 72 1.18 1.21 -16.67
C GLY A 72 -0.30 0.95 -16.39
N ARG A 73 -0.60 0.39 -15.20
CA ARG A 73 -1.96 0.06 -14.76
C ARG A 73 -2.09 0.33 -13.27
N ASN A 74 -3.18 0.96 -12.87
CA ASN A 74 -3.53 1.11 -11.47
C ASN A 74 -3.90 -0.24 -10.84
N ARG A 75 -3.89 -0.31 -9.51
CA ARG A 75 -4.35 -1.51 -8.80
C ARG A 75 -5.81 -1.78 -9.15
N GLN A 76 -6.27 -3.01 -9.03
CA GLN A 76 -7.69 -3.28 -9.15
C GLN A 76 -8.44 -2.75 -7.93
N LEU A 77 -9.64 -2.23 -8.16
CA LEU A 77 -10.51 -1.81 -7.08
C LEU A 77 -11.02 -3.05 -6.33
N HIS A 78 -10.84 -3.09 -5.02
CA HIS A 78 -11.25 -4.20 -4.17
C HIS A 78 -12.44 -3.76 -3.32
N ARG A 79 -13.64 -4.27 -3.63
CA ARG A 79 -14.89 -3.80 -3.01
C ARG A 79 -14.90 -3.96 -1.49
N GLY A 80 -14.42 -5.08 -0.96
CA GLY A 80 -14.31 -5.25 0.49
C GLY A 80 -13.38 -4.24 1.18
N HIS A 81 -12.39 -3.67 0.46
CA HIS A 81 -11.54 -2.62 1.02
C HIS A 81 -12.24 -1.26 1.00
N VAL A 82 -13.02 -1.00 -0.06
CA VAL A 82 -13.90 0.18 -0.17
C VAL A 82 -14.94 0.17 0.95
N ASP A 83 -15.60 -0.96 1.18
CA ASP A 83 -16.59 -1.12 2.25
C ASP A 83 -15.96 -0.87 3.63
N ASN A 84 -14.77 -1.44 3.88
CA ASN A 84 -14.05 -1.19 5.13
C ASN A 84 -13.71 0.30 5.31
N LEU A 85 -13.25 0.98 4.25
CA LEU A 85 -12.97 2.42 4.30
C LEU A 85 -14.25 3.24 4.59
N ARG A 86 -15.39 2.86 4.01
CA ARG A 86 -16.67 3.52 4.31
C ARG A 86 -17.07 3.36 5.77
N GLU A 87 -16.89 2.17 6.34
CA GLU A 87 -17.15 1.94 7.76
C GLU A 87 -16.20 2.73 8.67
N VAL A 88 -14.94 2.89 8.27
CA VAL A 88 -14.00 3.80 8.95
C VAL A 88 -14.50 5.24 8.89
N PHE A 89 -14.95 5.72 7.72
CA PHE A 89 -15.48 7.08 7.55
C PHE A 89 -16.69 7.35 8.44
N LYS A 90 -17.58 6.37 8.60
CA LYS A 90 -18.76 6.47 9.49
C LYS A 90 -18.39 6.56 10.97
N LYS A 91 -17.37 5.82 11.42
CA LYS A 91 -17.01 5.71 12.83
C LYS A 91 -16.04 6.78 13.31
N GLY A 92 -15.03 7.08 12.50
CA GLY A 92 -13.91 7.96 12.86
C GLY A 92 -13.84 9.26 12.06
N GLY A 93 -14.71 9.44 11.06
CA GLY A 93 -14.69 10.60 10.19
C GLY A 93 -13.68 10.49 9.05
N LEU A 94 -13.56 11.58 8.29
CA LEU A 94 -12.74 11.67 7.08
C LEU A 94 -11.41 12.35 7.42
N GLU A 95 -10.39 11.56 7.74
CA GLU A 95 -9.04 12.04 8.06
C GLU A 95 -8.26 12.47 6.79
N ARG A 96 -8.87 13.32 5.95
CA ARG A 96 -8.37 13.68 4.60
C ARG A 96 -6.97 14.29 4.63
N ARG A 97 -6.61 14.98 5.72
CA ARG A 97 -5.34 15.72 5.87
C ARG A 97 -4.17 14.88 6.36
N ALA A 98 -4.44 13.75 7.01
CA ALA A 98 -3.41 12.88 7.58
C ALA A 98 -2.48 12.39 6.45
N PRO A 99 -1.14 12.54 6.56
CA PRO A 99 -0.18 12.19 5.51
C PRO A 99 -0.35 10.77 4.91
N GLU A 100 -0.76 9.81 5.73
CA GLU A 100 -1.08 8.43 5.37
C GLU A 100 -2.34 8.30 4.49
N ASN A 101 -3.27 9.23 4.63
CA ASN A 101 -4.56 9.22 3.94
C ASN A 101 -4.58 10.09 2.67
N ARG A 102 -3.54 10.90 2.45
CA ARG A 102 -3.39 11.69 1.22
C ARG A 102 -3.38 10.80 -0.01
N ILE A 103 -3.95 11.32 -1.10
CA ILE A 103 -3.94 10.66 -2.41
C ILE A 103 -2.68 11.09 -3.14
N VAL A 104 -1.96 10.16 -3.74
CA VAL A 104 -0.76 10.46 -4.52
C VAL A 104 -1.18 10.63 -5.97
N VAL A 105 -0.83 11.77 -6.58
CA VAL A 105 -1.22 12.10 -7.95
C VAL A 105 -0.01 12.56 -8.77
N LEU A 106 -0.02 12.26 -10.07
CA LEU A 106 0.90 12.79 -11.07
C LEU A 106 0.22 13.88 -11.89
N CYS A 107 0.94 14.95 -12.14
CA CYS A 107 0.53 16.08 -12.99
C CYS A 107 1.78 16.80 -13.51
N SER A 108 1.62 17.81 -14.37
CA SER A 108 2.78 18.63 -14.75
C SER A 108 2.96 19.80 -13.81
N ALA A 109 4.22 20.20 -13.59
CA ALA A 109 4.55 21.44 -12.88
C ALA A 109 3.81 22.67 -13.44
N LYS A 110 3.58 22.72 -14.76
CA LYS A 110 2.82 23.79 -15.42
C LYS A 110 1.35 23.83 -15.01
N ASP A 111 0.72 22.67 -14.81
CA ASP A 111 -0.67 22.58 -14.36
C ASP A 111 -0.83 23.11 -12.93
N VAL A 112 0.14 22.78 -12.07
CA VAL A 112 0.20 23.29 -10.68
C VAL A 112 0.46 24.79 -10.66
N GLN A 113 1.33 25.31 -11.53
CA GLN A 113 1.59 26.74 -11.64
C GLN A 113 0.33 27.51 -12.06
N ARG A 114 -0.43 27.04 -13.05
CA ARG A 114 -1.71 27.65 -13.44
C ARG A 114 -2.74 27.60 -12.32
N ALA A 115 -2.86 26.45 -11.64
CA ALA A 115 -3.74 26.30 -10.49
C ALA A 115 -3.37 27.28 -9.35
N ARG A 116 -2.09 27.41 -9.01
CA ARG A 116 -1.62 28.37 -8.00
C ARG A 116 -1.88 29.81 -8.39
N ALA A 117 -1.71 30.17 -9.66
CA ALA A 117 -1.95 31.53 -10.13
C ALA A 117 -3.44 31.91 -10.12
N ALA A 118 -4.33 30.92 -10.26
CA ALA A 118 -5.77 31.11 -10.18
C ALA A 118 -6.34 30.92 -8.76
N SER A 119 -5.59 30.29 -7.85
CA SER A 119 -5.95 30.20 -6.45
C SER A 119 -5.88 31.59 -5.82
N ILE A 120 -6.94 31.97 -5.11
CA ILE A 120 -6.93 33.13 -4.23
C ILE A 120 -5.90 32.85 -3.13
N PRO A 121 -4.98 33.77 -2.81
CA PRO A 121 -4.09 33.62 -1.66
C PRO A 121 -4.93 33.33 -0.41
N PRO A 122 -4.49 32.43 0.48
CA PRO A 122 -5.18 32.28 1.76
C PRO A 122 -5.18 33.64 2.45
N ASP A 123 -6.37 34.14 2.79
CA ASP A 123 -6.53 35.26 3.72
C ASP A 123 -5.82 34.88 5.02
N ASP A 124 -5.12 35.83 5.62
CA ASP A 124 -4.09 35.62 6.64
C ASP A 124 -4.64 35.14 8.01
N GLY A 125 -5.82 34.51 8.03
CA GLY A 125 -6.53 34.05 9.21
C GLY A 125 -7.00 32.60 9.07
N GLU A 126 -6.27 31.70 9.73
CA GLU A 126 -6.76 30.36 10.14
C GLU A 126 -7.11 29.35 9.03
N GLY A 127 -6.46 29.47 7.86
CA GLY A 127 -6.40 28.42 6.86
C GLY A 127 -5.19 27.50 7.11
N ASP A 128 -5.44 26.20 7.25
CA ASP A 128 -4.50 25.09 7.53
C ASP A 128 -3.44 24.84 6.40
N GLY A 129 -2.84 25.91 5.86
CA GLY A 129 -1.64 25.98 5.01
C GLY A 129 -1.74 25.52 3.56
N ASP A 130 -2.54 24.48 3.27
CA ASP A 130 -2.54 23.85 1.95
C ASP A 130 -3.38 24.63 0.91
N PRO A 131 -2.86 24.87 -0.31
CA PRO A 131 -3.63 25.50 -1.39
C PRO A 131 -4.88 24.71 -1.78
N SER A 132 -5.91 25.45 -2.19
CA SER A 132 -7.16 24.90 -2.71
C SER A 132 -7.15 24.94 -4.23
N PHE A 133 -7.24 23.77 -4.87
CA PHE A 133 -7.33 23.61 -6.33
C PHE A 133 -8.72 23.14 -6.76
N MET A 134 -9.77 23.63 -6.10
CA MET A 134 -11.16 23.32 -6.46
C MET A 134 -11.55 23.78 -7.87
N HIS A 135 -10.83 24.76 -8.44
CA HIS A 135 -11.01 25.27 -9.81
C HIS A 135 -10.07 24.61 -10.83
N TRP A 136 -9.53 23.42 -10.53
CA TRP A 136 -8.57 22.74 -11.41
C TRP A 136 -9.09 22.58 -12.84
N ALA A 137 -10.35 22.17 -13.01
CA ALA A 137 -10.97 21.98 -14.33
C ALA A 137 -11.10 23.28 -15.14
N ASP A 138 -11.18 24.43 -14.47
CA ASP A 138 -11.35 25.73 -15.12
C ASP A 138 -10.03 26.23 -15.72
N VAL A 139 -8.90 25.81 -15.15
CA VAL A 139 -7.56 26.34 -15.47
C VAL A 139 -6.65 25.33 -16.17
N ASN A 140 -7.01 24.04 -16.09
CA ASN A 140 -6.27 22.95 -16.68
C ASN A 140 -7.18 22.13 -17.60
N HIS A 141 -6.69 21.83 -18.79
CA HIS A 141 -7.44 21.05 -19.79
C HIS A 141 -7.45 19.53 -19.53
N GLY A 142 -6.75 19.07 -18.49
CA GLY A 142 -6.56 17.65 -18.18
C GLY A 142 -6.74 17.33 -16.70
N LYS A 143 -6.98 16.04 -16.43
CA LYS A 143 -7.10 15.49 -15.07
C LYS A 143 -5.71 15.11 -14.51
N ALA A 144 -5.58 15.10 -13.19
CA ALA A 144 -4.40 14.57 -12.51
C ALA A 144 -4.51 13.05 -12.36
N GLU A 145 -3.44 12.32 -12.64
CA GLU A 145 -3.42 10.85 -12.63
C GLU A 145 -3.20 10.31 -11.21
N VAL A 146 -4.07 9.44 -10.72
CA VAL A 146 -4.06 8.91 -9.35
C VAL A 146 -3.14 7.70 -9.26
N MET A 147 -1.97 7.87 -8.65
CA MET A 147 -1.00 6.79 -8.39
C MET A 147 -1.37 5.94 -7.18
N ALA A 148 -1.95 6.54 -6.15
CA ALA A 148 -2.39 5.82 -4.96
C ALA A 148 -3.56 6.53 -4.29
N GLY A 149 -4.52 5.74 -3.79
CA GLY A 149 -5.69 6.26 -3.07
C GLY A 149 -7.03 6.09 -3.81
N GLN A 150 -7.07 5.37 -4.94
CA GLN A 150 -8.30 5.10 -5.69
C GLN A 150 -9.43 4.48 -4.83
N HIS A 151 -9.11 3.61 -3.87
CA HIS A 151 -10.12 3.00 -2.99
C HIS A 151 -10.75 4.04 -2.06
N ARG A 152 -9.99 5.07 -1.66
CA ARG A 152 -10.52 6.20 -0.87
C ARG A 152 -11.40 7.10 -1.72
N ILE A 153 -11.04 7.32 -2.99
CA ILE A 153 -11.87 8.06 -3.96
C ILE A 153 -13.23 7.36 -4.07
N GLU A 154 -13.24 6.05 -4.36
CA GLU A 154 -14.48 5.30 -4.50
C GLU A 154 -15.26 5.26 -3.19
N ALA A 155 -14.59 5.00 -2.06
CA ALA A 155 -15.23 4.96 -0.75
C ALA A 155 -15.89 6.30 -0.42
N LEU A 156 -15.27 7.43 -0.76
CA LEU A 156 -15.85 8.75 -0.54
C LEU A 156 -17.08 8.97 -1.43
N ARG A 157 -17.03 8.58 -2.72
CA ARG A 157 -18.19 8.69 -3.62
C ARG A 157 -19.39 7.91 -3.09
N GLU A 158 -19.16 6.67 -2.67
CA GLU A 158 -20.20 5.83 -2.09
C GLU A 158 -20.71 6.38 -0.75
N TYR A 159 -19.81 6.87 0.10
CA TYR A 159 -20.16 7.46 1.40
C TYR A 159 -21.00 8.73 1.27
N VAL A 160 -20.65 9.65 0.38
CA VAL A 160 -21.42 10.88 0.11
C VAL A 160 -22.82 10.53 -0.42
N LYS A 161 -22.90 9.56 -1.34
CA LYS A 161 -24.18 9.08 -1.87
C LYS A 161 -25.06 8.47 -0.78
N GLU A 162 -24.49 7.66 0.11
CA GLU A 162 -25.21 7.01 1.20
C GLU A 162 -25.72 8.02 2.24
N THR A 163 -24.87 8.97 2.64
CA THR A 163 -25.18 9.98 3.66
C THR A 163 -25.99 11.16 3.13
N ARG A 164 -26.19 11.25 1.81
CA ARG A 164 -26.80 12.40 1.12
C ARG A 164 -26.09 13.71 1.44
N ALA A 165 -24.78 13.63 1.68
CA ALA A 165 -23.95 14.82 1.79
C ALA A 165 -23.91 15.57 0.45
N PRO A 166 -23.67 16.89 0.47
CA PRO A 166 -23.61 17.67 -0.76
C PRO A 166 -22.39 17.27 -1.60
N ASP A 167 -22.50 17.39 -2.93
CA ASP A 167 -21.39 17.09 -3.85
C ASP A 167 -20.15 17.98 -3.63
N SER A 168 -20.31 19.12 -2.95
CA SER A 168 -19.20 19.95 -2.49
C SER A 168 -18.25 19.24 -1.52
N GLU A 169 -18.66 18.10 -0.94
CA GLU A 169 -17.81 17.23 -0.12
C GLU A 169 -16.96 16.25 -0.93
N LEU A 170 -17.13 16.18 -2.25
CA LEU A 170 -16.35 15.31 -3.13
C LEU A 170 -14.97 15.90 -3.45
N TRP A 171 -14.15 16.05 -2.41
CA TRP A 171 -12.75 16.45 -2.53
C TRP A 171 -11.85 15.63 -1.59
N TRP A 172 -10.55 15.62 -1.88
CA TRP A 172 -9.55 14.99 -1.03
C TRP A 172 -8.23 15.76 -1.05
N THR A 173 -7.41 15.61 0.00
CA THR A 173 -6.05 16.19 0.04
C THR A 173 -5.09 15.31 -0.74
N CYS A 174 -4.41 15.89 -1.73
CA CYS A 174 -3.54 15.19 -2.65
C CYS A 174 -2.09 15.66 -2.52
N GLU A 175 -1.14 14.73 -2.64
CA GLU A 175 0.29 15.00 -2.88
C GLU A 175 0.51 14.97 -4.39
N LEU A 176 0.85 16.13 -4.97
CA LEU A 176 1.04 16.30 -6.41
C LEU A 176 2.53 16.16 -6.74
N TYR A 177 2.86 15.16 -7.55
CA TYR A 177 4.21 14.93 -8.04
C TYR A 177 4.30 15.30 -9.53
N ASP A 178 5.46 15.80 -9.93
CA ASP A 178 5.77 16.04 -11.34
C ASP A 178 5.97 14.71 -12.08
N LYS A 179 5.50 14.67 -13.32
CA LYS A 179 5.53 13.48 -14.18
C LYS A 179 6.79 13.37 -15.04
#